data_AF-A0A3M1J5V2-F1
#
_entry.id   AF-A0A3M1J5V2-F1
#
_cell.length_a   1.000
_cell.length_b   1.000
_cell.length_c   1.000
_cell.angle_alpha   90.00
_cell.angle_beta   90.00
_cell.angle_gamma   90.00
#
_symmetry.space_group_name_H-M   'P 1'
#
loop_
_entity.id
_entity.type
_entity.pdbx_description
1 polymer ?
#
loop_
_entity_poly.entity_id
_entity_poly.type
_entity_poly.pdbx_seq_one_letter_code
_entity_poly.pdbx_strand_id
1 'polypeptide(L)' 'MLSRVMANRTRKFFGTLIILVMLALYLPLAMLIGANHFTHVHAIWQLLYFLGAGMLWVIPAGLVIRWMVRPKREEQE' A
#
# COMPACT_ATOMS: atom_id res chain seq x y z
N MET A 1 20.18 23.00 -16.70
CA MET A 1 20.45 22.20 -15.48
C MET A 1 19.27 22.18 -14.49
N LEU A 2 18.48 23.26 -14.35
CA LEU A 2 17.39 23.37 -13.38
C LEU A 2 16.12 22.54 -13.69
N SER A 3 15.88 22.17 -14.96
CA SER A 3 14.64 21.50 -15.39
C SER A 3 14.55 20.01 -15.01
N ARG A 4 15.69 19.35 -14.74
CA ARG A 4 15.74 17.90 -14.42
C ARG A 4 15.38 17.58 -12.97
N VAL A 5 15.52 18.54 -12.06
CA VAL A 5 15.24 18.35 -10.63
C VAL A 5 13.73 18.26 -10.35
N MET A 6 12.91 19.01 -11.10
CA MET A 6 11.46 19.06 -10.91
C MET A 6 10.76 17.76 -11.36
N ALA A 7 11.17 17.16 -12.47
CA ALA A 7 10.56 15.93 -13.00
C ALA A 7 10.78 14.68 -12.10
N ASN A 8 11.84 14.67 -11.29
CA ASN A 8 12.16 13.56 -10.39
C ASN A 8 11.38 13.60 -9.06
N ARG A 9 10.83 14.74 -8.64
CA ARG A 9 9.99 14.84 -7.43
C ARG A 9 8.57 14.33 -7.65
N THR A 10 8.01 14.51 -8.85
CA THR A 10 6.62 14.16 -9.15
C THR A 10 6.37 12.65 -9.03
N ARG A 11 7.33 11.81 -9.47
CA ARG A 11 7.22 10.35 -9.35
C ARG A 11 7.21 9.85 -7.90
N LYS A 12 7.96 10.50 -7.01
CA LYS A 12 7.94 10.18 -5.56
C LYS A 12 6.62 10.60 -4.91
N PHE A 13 6.06 11.74 -5.31
CA PHE A 13 4.75 12.19 -4.82
C PHE A 13 3.61 11.27 -5.25
N PHE A 14 3.58 10.84 -6.52
CA PHE A 14 2.56 9.91 -7.00
C PHE A 14 2.69 8.53 -6.34
N GLY A 15 3.91 8.06 -6.06
CA GLY A 15 4.11 6.81 -5.31
C GLY A 15 3.46 6.86 -3.92
N THR A 16 3.73 7.91 -3.16
CA THR A 16 3.10 8.11 -1.84
C THR A 16 1.58 8.26 -1.95
N LEU A 17 1.09 9.01 -2.93
CA LEU A 17 -0.34 9.21 -3.13
C LEU A 17 -1.08 7.90 -3.47
N ILE A 18 -0.49 7.03 -4.30
CA ILE A 18 -1.05 5.71 -4.63
C ILE A 18 -1.13 4.84 -3.37
N ILE A 19 -0.09 4.82 -2.53
CA ILE A 19 -0.12 4.08 -1.26
C ILE A 19 -1.23 4.61 -0.36
N LEU A 20 -1.38 5.94 -0.24
CA LEU A 20 -2.42 6.57 0.58
C LEU A 20 -3.83 6.23 0.09
N VAL A 21 -4.08 6.34 -1.22
CA VAL A 21 -5.38 5.99 -1.82
C VAL A 21 -5.67 4.51 -1.61
N MET A 22 -4.67 3.65 -1.80
CA MET A 22 -4.82 2.22 -1.56
C MET A 22 -5.14 1.93 -0.10
N LEU A 23 -4.51 2.62 0.84
CA LEU A 23 -4.80 2.52 2.28
C LEU A 23 -6.23 2.98 2.58
N ALA A 24 -6.64 4.11 2.02
CA ALA A 24 -7.96 4.69 2.20
C ALA A 24 -9.09 3.80 1.68
N LEU A 25 -8.85 3.02 0.62
CA LEU A 25 -9.80 2.04 0.12
C LEU A 25 -9.73 0.70 0.87
N TYR A 26 -8.52 0.23 1.19
CA TYR A 26 -8.31 -1.11 1.76
C TYR A 26 -8.72 -1.22 3.23
N LEU A 27 -8.38 -0.22 4.06
CA LEU A 27 -8.71 -0.23 5.49
C LEU A 27 -10.23 -0.35 5.75
N PRO A 28 -11.10 0.49 5.17
CA PRO A 28 -12.53 0.35 5.36
C PRO A 28 -13.08 -0.95 4.75
N LEU A 29 -12.50 -1.46 3.66
CA LEU A 29 -12.88 -2.77 3.10
C LEU A 29 -12.60 -3.91 4.09
N ALA A 30 -11.39 -3.93 4.66
CA ALA A 30 -10.98 -4.95 5.62
C ALA A 30 -11.84 -4.89 6.90
N MET A 31 -12.12 -3.68 7.40
CA MET A 31 -13.02 -3.47 8.53
C MET A 31 -14.46 -3.86 8.23
N LEU A 32 -14.98 -3.52 7.05
CA LEU A 32 -16.34 -3.86 6.63
C LEU A 32 -16.52 -5.37 6.54
N ILE A 33 -15.60 -6.07 5.90
CA ILE A 33 -15.65 -7.53 5.79
C ILE A 33 -15.50 -8.18 7.18
N GLY A 34 -14.59 -7.68 8.03
CA GLY A 34 -14.41 -8.16 9.39
C GLY A 34 -15.66 -7.97 10.26
N ALA A 35 -16.25 -6.78 10.24
CA ALA A 35 -17.43 -6.45 11.03
C ALA A 35 -18.70 -7.18 10.56
N ASN A 36 -18.86 -7.34 9.24
CA ASN A 36 -20.05 -7.96 8.66
C ASN A 36 -20.04 -9.49 8.73
N HIS A 37 -18.86 -10.12 8.84
CA HIS A 37 -18.74 -11.59 8.88
C HIS A 37 -18.57 -12.17 10.29
N PHE A 38 -17.98 -11.42 11.24
CA PHE A 38 -17.58 -11.96 12.55
C PHE A 38 -18.34 -11.38 13.75
N THR A 39 -19.43 -10.63 13.53
CA THR A 39 -20.26 -10.09 14.62
C THR A 39 -20.87 -11.17 15.52
N HIS A 40 -20.91 -12.44 15.09
CA HIS A 40 -21.46 -13.57 15.83
C HIS A 40 -20.45 -14.68 16.19
N VAL A 41 -19.15 -14.54 15.88
CA VAL A 41 -18.18 -15.65 15.98
C VAL A 41 -17.00 -15.31 16.90
N HIS A 42 -16.42 -16.33 17.54
CA HIS A 42 -15.31 -16.25 18.49
C HIS A 42 -14.18 -15.29 18.07
N ALA A 43 -13.70 -14.49 19.04
CA ALA A 43 -12.62 -13.50 18.90
C ALA A 43 -11.32 -14.04 18.26
N ILE A 44 -11.05 -15.34 18.35
CA ILE A 44 -9.91 -16.00 17.73
C ILE A 44 -9.97 -15.90 16.20
N TRP A 45 -11.16 -16.05 15.59
CA TRP A 45 -11.29 -15.93 14.14
C TRP A 45 -11.15 -14.49 13.66
N GLN A 46 -11.63 -13.54 14.45
CA GLN A 46 -11.42 -12.13 14.18
C GLN A 46 -9.92 -11.80 14.17
N LEU A 47 -9.15 -12.31 15.14
CA LEU A 47 -7.70 -12.12 15.19
C LEU A 47 -6.99 -12.72 13.96
N LEU A 48 -7.31 -13.96 13.60
CA LEU A 48 -6.72 -14.64 12.44
C LEU A 48 -7.09 -13.95 11.12
N TYR A 49 -8.31 -13.43 11.00
CA TYR A 49 -8.73 -12.64 9.85
C TYR A 49 -7.93 -11.34 9.75
N PHE A 50 -7.78 -10.58 10.85
CA PHE A 50 -6.98 -9.36 10.84
C PHE A 50 -5.49 -9.63 10.57
N LEU A 51 -4.94 -10.73 11.09
CA LEU A 51 -3.58 -11.18 10.74
C LEU A 51 -3.48 -11.46 9.23
N GLY A 52 -4.42 -12.22 8.69
CA GLY A 52 -4.46 -12.58 7.27
C GLY A 52 -4.64 -11.37 6.36
N ALA A 53 -5.56 -10.46 6.68
CA ALA A 53 -5.75 -9.19 5.97
C ALA A 53 -4.47 -8.32 6.05
N GLY A 54 -3.86 -8.24 7.23
CA GLY A 54 -2.59 -7.57 7.44
C GLY A 54 -1.40 -8.21 6.72
N MET A 55 -1.46 -9.49 6.35
CA MET A 55 -0.46 -10.12 5.48
C MET A 55 -0.80 -9.94 4.00
N LEU A 56 -2.08 -10.01 3.65
CA LEU A 56 -2.55 -9.89 2.27
C LEU A 56 -2.23 -8.51 1.69
N TRP A 57 -2.30 -7.44 2.49
CA TRP A 57 -1.99 -6.08 2.02
C TRP A 57 -0.48 -5.84 1.77
N VAL A 58 0.41 -6.71 2.28
CA VAL A 58 1.86 -6.57 2.08
C VAL A 58 2.24 -6.70 0.60
N ILE A 59 1.52 -7.54 -0.15
CA ILE A 59 1.75 -7.72 -1.59
C ILE A 59 1.50 -6.42 -2.37
N PRO A 60 0.31 -5.79 -2.29
CA PRO A 60 0.06 -4.53 -2.98
C PRO A 60 0.98 -3.40 -2.50
N ALA A 61 1.20 -3.28 -1.18
CA ALA A 61 2.12 -2.28 -0.63
C ALA A 61 3.55 -2.46 -1.18
N GLY A 62 4.06 -3.69 -1.17
CA GLY A 62 5.37 -4.05 -1.68
C GLY A 62 5.52 -3.79 -3.18
N LEU A 63 4.47 -4.03 -3.98
CA LEU A 63 4.47 -3.73 -5.42
C LEU A 63 4.62 -2.23 -5.69
N VAL A 64 3.85 -1.39 -4.98
CA VAL A 64 3.90 0.07 -5.12
C VAL A 64 5.23 0.63 -4.61
N ILE A 65 5.72 0.15 -3.46
CA ILE A 65 7.03 0.55 -2.92
C ILE A 65 8.15 0.15 -3.88
N ARG A 66 8.15 -1.08 -4.40
CA ARG A 66 9.13 -1.54 -5.40
C ARG A 66 9.11 -0.68 -6.67
N TRP A 67 7.93 -0.22 -7.08
CA TRP A 67 7.78 0.71 -8.20
C TRP A 67 8.34 2.11 -7.88
N MET A 68 8.16 2.59 -6.65
CA MET A 68 8.67 3.88 -6.18
C MET A 68 10.18 3.88 -5.94
N VAL A 69 10.71 2.78 -5.40
CA VAL A 69 12.12 2.61 -5.02
C VAL A 69 13.00 2.30 -6.22
N ARG A 70 12.45 1.88 -7.37
CA ARG A 70 13.24 1.65 -8.60
C ARG A 70 14.13 2.86 -8.87
N PRO A 71 15.45 2.76 -8.62
CA PRO A 71 16.34 3.85 -8.91
C PRO A 71 16.32 3.97 -10.42
N LYS A 72 16.10 5.20 -10.91
CA LYS A 72 16.41 5.52 -12.29
C LYS A 72 17.91 5.24 -12.42
N ARG A 73 18.26 4.07 -12.96
CA ARG A 73 19.62 3.81 -13.46
C ARG A 73 19.79 4.75 -14.63
N GLU A 74 20.16 5.99 -14.35
CA GLU A 74 20.80 6.84 -15.35
C GLU A 74 22.29 6.54 -15.20
N GLU A 75 22.75 5.64 -16.07
CA GLU A 75 23.87 5.92 -16.98
C GLU A 75 24.86 6.97 -16.45
N GLN A 76 25.82 6.51 -15.65
CA GLN A 76 27.14 7.11 -15.53
C GLN A 76 28.12 5.96 -15.28
N GLU A 77 28.38 5.17 -16.32
CA GLU A 77 29.69 4.64 -16.73
C GLU A 77 29.59 4.07 -18.14
#